data_AF-A0A5C5GD81-F1
#
_entry.id   AF-A0A5C5GD81-F1
#
_cell.length_a   1.000
_cell.length_b   1.000
_cell.length_c   1.000
_cell.angle_alpha   90.00
_cell.angle_beta   90.00
_cell.angle_gamma   90.00
#
_symmetry.space_group_name_H-M   'P 1'
#
loop_
_entity.id
_entity.type
_entity.pdbx_description
1 polymer ?
#
loop_
_entity_poly.entity_id
_entity_poly.type
_entity_poly.pdbx_seq_one_letter_code
_entity_poly.pdbx_strand_id
1 'polypeptide(L)'
;MATRAFPTAGRLIAASGLLGLVAACSNGQFDPDLRNLGNGFDTSEAASADYAARPAADERGVITYPNTQVVVARQGDTVTSVAARLGLEAESLARFNGVELQAPLRAGEVLALPARVDAGNSLQAPGQVNVTELASAAIDRAGGATSSTTQVRPAAPAGAEPLRHQVQRGETIYTISRLYNVPVRGIADWNGLGADLAVREGQQLLIPQGGAAAPAEPATDAVAVTTIPGEGSPTPLPPSSSAPLPDEDPMPVTSNDTAEAEDAPAPPPAPDLGEQRTTAPSSDAPLIMPVDGSIIREFARGRNEGIDILSSPGAPVRAAAAGTVAAITQDTDGASIVVVRHPDNLLTVYVNLTDLEVQKDQSVSQGQTLARIPNGDPAYLHFETREGLQSVDPNGYLP
;
A
#
# COMPACT_ATOMS: atom_id res chain seq x y z
N MET A 1 59.67 -2.20 71.04
CA MET A 1 59.84 -3.39 70.16
C MET A 1 58.97 -4.50 70.71
N ALA A 2 57.81 -4.73 70.10
CA ALA A 2 56.93 -5.86 70.44
C ALA A 2 56.05 -6.18 69.24
N THR A 3 56.00 -7.48 68.99
CA THR A 3 55.37 -8.27 67.94
C THR A 3 53.85 -8.13 67.88
N ARG A 4 53.26 -8.24 66.67
CA ARG A 4 52.03 -9.01 66.42
C ARG A 4 51.87 -9.30 64.92
N ALA A 5 51.75 -10.59 64.61
CA ALA A 5 51.38 -11.17 63.33
C ALA A 5 49.85 -11.13 63.12
N PHE A 6 49.38 -11.14 61.87
CA PHE A 6 48.55 -12.19 61.27
C PHE A 6 48.37 -11.93 59.76
N PRO A 7 48.19 -12.98 58.93
CA PRO A 7 48.20 -12.97 57.48
C PRO A 7 46.77 -12.96 56.90
N THR A 8 46.62 -12.54 55.65
CA THR A 8 45.48 -12.96 54.81
C THR A 8 45.94 -13.15 53.36
N ALA A 9 46.55 -14.29 53.10
CA ALA A 9 46.42 -14.95 51.80
C ALA A 9 45.00 -15.54 51.74
N GLY A 10 44.28 -15.25 50.66
CA GLY A 10 42.96 -15.84 50.41
C GLY A 10 41.88 -14.81 50.16
N ARG A 11 41.94 -14.11 49.02
CA ARG A 11 40.76 -13.45 48.42
C ARG A 11 40.93 -12.98 46.97
N LEU A 12 41.81 -13.62 46.19
CA LEU A 12 42.05 -13.22 44.79
C LEU A 12 41.83 -14.32 43.74
N ILE A 13 41.18 -15.43 44.10
CA ILE A 13 40.81 -16.50 43.13
C ILE A 13 39.27 -16.68 43.02
N ALA A 14 38.47 -15.95 43.79
CA ALA A 14 37.00 -16.05 43.73
C ALA A 14 36.31 -14.94 42.90
N ALA A 15 37.06 -14.17 42.10
CA ALA A 15 36.50 -13.10 41.26
C ALA A 15 36.55 -13.42 39.75
N SER A 16 37.23 -14.49 39.34
CA SER A 16 37.36 -14.90 37.94
C SER A 16 36.46 -16.07 37.54
N GLY A 17 35.74 -16.67 38.50
CA GLY A 17 34.80 -17.78 38.24
C GLY A 17 33.36 -17.37 37.96
N LEU A 18 32.99 -16.08 38.17
CA LEU A 18 31.60 -15.62 38.04
C LEU A 18 31.30 -14.86 36.74
N LEU A 19 32.32 -14.53 35.94
CA LEU A 19 32.14 -13.90 34.61
C LEU A 19 32.04 -14.92 33.45
N GLY A 20 32.15 -16.22 33.74
CA GLY A 20 32.06 -17.30 32.74
C GLY A 20 30.66 -17.93 32.58
N LEU A 21 29.66 -17.49 33.35
CA LEU A 21 28.32 -18.10 33.37
C LEU A 21 27.22 -17.27 32.70
N VAL A 22 27.55 -16.13 32.07
CA VAL A 22 26.56 -15.31 31.33
C VAL A 22 26.71 -15.49 29.80
N ALA A 23 27.71 -16.24 29.32
CA ALA A 23 27.96 -16.47 27.91
C ALA A 23 27.29 -17.75 27.34
N ALA A 24 26.39 -18.40 28.08
CA ALA A 24 25.77 -19.67 27.67
C ALA A 24 24.23 -19.63 27.54
N CYS A 25 23.60 -18.46 27.67
CA CYS A 25 22.15 -18.29 27.53
C CYS A 25 21.81 -17.29 26.42
N SER A 26 22.30 -17.52 25.20
CA SER A 26 21.90 -16.73 24.01
C SER A 26 21.01 -17.52 23.05
N ASN A 27 20.52 -18.71 23.43
CA ASN A 27 19.49 -19.41 22.68
C ASN A 27 18.09 -19.00 23.19
N GLY A 28 17.68 -17.79 22.82
CA GLY A 28 16.35 -17.46 22.31
C GLY A 28 15.06 -17.98 22.96
N GLN A 29 14.95 -18.12 24.29
CA GLN A 29 13.68 -18.60 24.88
C GLN A 29 13.21 -17.87 26.15
N PHE A 30 13.60 -16.62 26.33
CA PHE A 30 13.00 -15.76 27.35
C PHE A 30 12.36 -14.55 26.69
N ASP A 31 11.07 -14.67 26.40
CA ASP A 31 10.25 -13.55 26.01
C ASP A 31 9.81 -12.80 27.29
N PRO A 32 10.28 -11.55 27.52
CA PRO A 32 9.90 -10.77 28.69
C PRO A 32 8.39 -10.46 28.74
N ASP A 33 7.67 -10.65 27.64
CA ASP A 33 6.21 -10.49 27.53
C ASP A 33 5.45 -11.83 27.65
N LEU A 34 6.15 -12.95 27.89
CA LEU A 34 5.59 -14.30 28.06
C LEU A 34 4.64 -14.76 26.94
N ARG A 35 4.70 -14.19 25.73
CA ARG A 35 3.80 -14.52 24.61
C ARG A 35 4.13 -15.88 24.00
N ASN A 36 5.37 -16.35 24.15
CA ASN A 36 5.82 -17.65 23.64
C ASN A 36 5.66 -18.80 24.64
N LEU A 37 4.78 -18.66 25.65
CA LEU A 37 4.48 -19.75 26.59
C LEU A 37 3.50 -20.74 25.95
N GLY A 38 3.99 -21.58 25.02
CA GLY A 38 3.24 -22.73 24.49
C GLY A 38 3.16 -22.89 22.97
N ASN A 39 4.22 -22.57 22.22
CA ASN A 39 4.27 -22.75 20.76
C ASN A 39 3.08 -22.11 20.01
N GLY A 40 2.56 -21.00 20.52
CA GLY A 40 1.40 -20.31 19.94
C GLY A 40 1.83 -19.20 18.99
N PHE A 41 1.48 -19.35 17.71
CA PHE A 41 1.36 -18.28 16.69
C PHE A 41 2.43 -17.17 16.76
N ASP A 42 3.71 -17.54 16.60
CA ASP A 42 4.78 -16.58 16.42
C ASP A 42 4.84 -16.13 14.95
N THR A 43 4.41 -14.90 14.67
CA THR A 43 4.49 -14.29 13.33
C THR A 43 5.77 -13.49 13.14
N SER A 44 6.69 -13.49 14.10
CA SER A 44 7.94 -12.73 14.04
C SER A 44 8.82 -13.19 12.88
N GLU A 45 8.81 -14.49 12.56
CA GLU A 45 9.56 -15.04 11.42
C GLU A 45 8.97 -14.55 10.07
N ALA A 46 7.65 -14.50 9.95
CA ALA A 46 6.97 -13.95 8.76
C ALA A 46 7.17 -12.43 8.62
N ALA A 47 7.26 -11.69 9.74
CA ALA A 47 7.59 -10.26 9.74
C ALA A 47 9.08 -9.97 9.47
N SER A 48 9.93 -10.99 9.61
CA SER A 48 11.37 -10.92 9.37
C SER A 48 11.75 -11.38 7.97
N ALA A 49 10.78 -11.63 7.07
CA ALA A 49 11.04 -12.04 5.70
C ALA A 49 12.17 -11.18 5.12
N ASP A 50 13.31 -11.81 4.84
CA ASP A 50 14.55 -11.14 4.45
C ASP A 50 14.37 -10.55 3.05
N TYR A 51 14.00 -9.27 2.97
CA TYR A 51 14.13 -8.51 1.74
C TYR A 51 15.61 -8.31 1.48
N ALA A 52 16.01 -8.39 0.20
CA ALA A 52 17.37 -8.04 -0.19
C ALA A 52 17.74 -6.68 0.42
N ALA A 53 18.92 -6.59 1.04
CA ALA A 53 19.37 -5.33 1.60
C ALA A 53 19.53 -4.29 0.49
N ARG A 54 19.18 -3.02 0.79
CA ARG A 54 19.43 -1.90 -0.12
C ARG A 54 20.90 -1.87 -0.52
N PRO A 55 21.23 -1.80 -1.83
CA PRO A 55 22.61 -1.70 -2.28
C PRO A 55 23.38 -0.56 -1.61
N ALA A 56 24.69 -0.74 -1.43
CA ALA A 56 25.56 0.29 -0.89
C ALA A 56 25.68 1.46 -1.87
N ALA A 57 25.66 2.68 -1.33
CA ALA A 57 25.82 3.90 -2.10
C ALA A 57 27.30 4.16 -2.45
N ASP A 58 27.53 4.92 -3.54
CA ASP A 58 28.86 5.37 -3.94
C ASP A 58 29.44 6.43 -2.98
N GLU A 59 30.67 6.91 -3.25
CA GLU A 59 31.33 7.96 -2.45
C GLU A 59 30.56 9.30 -2.39
N ARG A 60 29.60 9.53 -3.28
CA ARG A 60 28.72 10.70 -3.30
C ARG A 60 27.39 10.43 -2.60
N GLY A 61 27.17 9.20 -2.16
CA GLY A 61 25.93 8.71 -1.58
C GLY A 61 24.89 8.31 -2.62
N VAL A 62 25.24 8.17 -3.90
CA VAL A 62 24.30 7.80 -4.98
C VAL A 62 24.23 6.28 -5.13
N ILE A 63 23.01 5.76 -5.21
CA ILE A 63 22.72 4.39 -5.61
C ILE A 63 22.11 4.46 -7.01
N THR A 64 22.69 3.72 -7.94
CA THR A 64 22.17 3.61 -9.31
C THR A 64 21.39 2.33 -9.48
N TYR A 65 20.25 2.40 -10.15
CA TYR A 65 19.44 1.28 -10.60
C TYR A 65 19.28 1.36 -12.14
N PRO A 66 18.81 0.27 -12.80
CA PRO A 66 18.66 0.25 -14.25
C PRO A 66 17.85 1.41 -14.84
N ASN A 67 16.81 1.88 -14.14
CA ASN A 67 15.94 2.98 -14.61
C ASN A 67 15.91 4.21 -13.69
N THR A 68 16.49 4.14 -12.49
CA THR A 68 16.43 5.27 -11.54
C THR A 68 17.72 5.45 -10.77
N GLN A 69 17.89 6.61 -10.14
CA GLN A 69 18.98 6.88 -9.22
C GLN A 69 18.41 7.54 -7.97
N VAL A 70 19.01 7.22 -6.84
CA VAL A 70 18.67 7.82 -5.56
C VAL A 70 19.94 8.24 -4.84
N VAL A 71 19.80 9.15 -3.89
CA VAL A 71 20.89 9.57 -3.00
C VAL A 71 20.51 9.29 -1.55
N VAL A 72 21.47 8.77 -0.80
CA VAL A 72 21.39 8.56 0.64
C VAL A 72 21.95 9.82 1.33
N ALA A 73 21.13 10.43 2.18
CA ALA A 73 21.47 11.57 2.99
C ALA A 73 22.46 11.19 4.11
N ARG A 74 23.39 12.09 4.38
CA ARG A 74 24.36 12.00 5.47
C ARG A 74 23.87 12.79 6.67
N GLN A 75 24.51 12.57 7.81
CA GLN A 75 24.19 13.32 9.02
C GLN A 75 24.43 14.82 8.80
N GLY A 76 23.41 15.63 9.04
CA GLY A 76 23.45 17.08 8.86
C GLY A 76 23.18 17.57 7.44
N ASP A 77 22.85 16.68 6.51
CA ASP A 77 22.47 17.07 5.15
C ASP A 77 21.14 17.83 5.15
N THR A 78 21.05 18.86 4.32
CA THR A 78 19.80 19.44 3.82
C THR A 78 19.66 19.15 2.32
N VAL A 79 18.47 19.30 1.76
CA VAL A 79 18.27 19.15 0.30
C VAL A 79 19.22 20.05 -0.49
N THR A 80 19.42 21.29 -0.03
CA THR A 80 20.36 22.23 -0.64
C THR A 80 21.80 21.69 -0.65
N SER A 81 22.27 21.12 0.47
CA SER A 81 23.62 20.55 0.56
C SER A 81 23.81 19.31 -0.31
N VAL A 82 22.77 18.46 -0.41
CA VAL A 82 22.78 17.25 -1.25
C VAL A 82 22.79 17.64 -2.73
N ALA A 83 21.96 18.60 -3.12
CA ALA A 83 21.93 19.11 -4.49
C ALA A 83 23.28 19.73 -4.88
N ALA A 84 23.89 20.55 -4.00
CA ALA A 84 25.23 21.10 -4.22
C ALA A 84 26.30 20.01 -4.36
N ARG A 85 26.23 18.95 -3.52
CA ARG A 85 27.14 17.79 -3.59
C ARG A 85 27.05 17.06 -4.93
N LEU A 86 25.87 17.02 -5.54
CA LEU A 86 25.60 16.29 -6.77
C LEU A 86 25.57 17.17 -8.03
N GLY A 87 25.73 18.48 -7.90
CA GLY A 87 25.61 19.42 -9.01
C GLY A 87 24.19 19.55 -9.57
N LEU A 88 23.17 19.33 -8.73
CA LEU A 88 21.75 19.42 -9.09
C LEU A 88 21.14 20.76 -8.64
N GLU A 89 20.00 21.13 -9.24
CA GLU A 89 19.18 22.24 -8.76
C GLU A 89 18.42 21.83 -7.49
N ALA A 90 18.66 22.55 -6.39
CA ALA A 90 18.08 22.23 -5.09
C ALA A 90 16.54 22.27 -5.09
N GLU A 91 15.95 23.24 -5.80
CA GLU A 91 14.50 23.42 -5.90
C GLU A 91 13.84 22.24 -6.65
N SER A 92 14.47 21.78 -7.72
CA SER A 92 14.01 20.61 -8.48
C SER A 92 14.04 19.35 -7.61
N LEU A 93 15.14 19.13 -6.89
CA LEU A 93 15.28 17.99 -5.98
C LEU A 93 14.26 18.03 -4.82
N ALA A 94 14.04 19.23 -4.26
CA ALA A 94 13.09 19.50 -3.18
C ALA A 94 11.65 19.17 -3.61
N ARG A 95 11.19 19.75 -4.71
CA ARG A 95 9.85 19.52 -5.27
C ARG A 95 9.62 18.06 -5.64
N PHE A 96 10.62 17.41 -6.21
CA PHE A 96 10.50 16.00 -6.63
C PHE A 96 10.30 15.04 -5.45
N ASN A 97 10.81 15.38 -4.27
CA ASN A 97 10.73 14.55 -3.07
C ASN A 97 9.72 15.06 -2.04
N GLY A 98 9.01 16.17 -2.30
CA GLY A 98 8.09 16.76 -1.32
C GLY A 98 8.79 17.25 -0.04
N VAL A 99 10.03 17.75 -0.15
CA VAL A 99 10.84 18.21 1.00
C VAL A 99 11.21 19.68 0.82
N GLU A 100 11.25 20.46 1.91
CA GLU A 100 11.71 21.85 1.88
C GLU A 100 13.23 21.95 1.68
N LEU A 101 13.70 22.99 0.99
CA LEU A 101 15.11 23.23 0.64
C LEU A 101 16.09 23.14 1.82
N GLN A 102 15.68 23.65 2.98
CA GLN A 102 16.50 23.78 4.18
C GLN A 102 16.07 22.82 5.30
N ALA A 103 15.10 21.94 5.03
CA ALA A 103 14.71 20.94 6.02
C ALA A 103 15.90 20.00 6.30
N PRO A 104 16.21 19.72 7.57
CA PRO A 104 17.24 18.75 7.91
C PRO A 104 16.77 17.36 7.50
N LEU A 105 17.63 16.65 6.77
CA LEU A 105 17.44 15.26 6.38
C LEU A 105 17.99 14.34 7.46
N ARG A 106 17.32 13.20 7.66
CA ARG A 106 17.81 12.19 8.59
C ARG A 106 19.02 11.47 7.97
N ALA A 107 19.94 11.02 8.81
CA ALA A 107 21.05 10.20 8.33
C ALA A 107 20.49 8.88 7.77
N GLY A 108 20.87 8.53 6.54
CA GLY A 108 20.38 7.33 5.85
C GLY A 108 19.07 7.49 5.09
N GLU A 109 18.42 8.66 5.19
CA GLU A 109 17.21 9.01 4.43
C GLU A 109 17.49 8.99 2.93
N VAL A 110 16.56 8.48 2.13
CA VAL A 110 16.73 8.37 0.69
C VAL A 110 15.91 9.42 -0.03
N LEU A 111 16.57 10.13 -0.94
CA LEU A 111 15.93 11.04 -1.89
C LEU A 111 16.03 10.45 -3.29
N ALA A 112 14.91 10.40 -3.99
CA ALA A 112 14.89 10.05 -5.39
C ALA A 112 15.48 11.22 -6.22
N LEU A 113 16.31 10.91 -7.23
CA LEU A 113 16.88 11.93 -8.09
C LEU A 113 15.95 12.18 -9.29
N PRO A 114 15.64 13.45 -9.63
CA PRO A 114 14.81 13.79 -10.79
C PRO A 114 15.53 13.58 -12.12
N ALA A 115 16.86 13.62 -12.11
CA ALA A 115 17.73 13.39 -13.26
C ALA A 115 18.90 12.49 -12.86
N ARG A 116 19.47 11.78 -13.82
CA ARG A 116 20.69 11.01 -13.59
C ARG A 116 21.88 11.93 -13.37
N VAL A 117 22.66 11.62 -12.34
CA VAL A 117 23.96 12.23 -12.05
C VAL A 117 25.04 11.26 -12.50
N ASP A 118 25.74 11.62 -13.58
CA ASP A 118 26.79 10.77 -14.12
C ASP A 118 27.93 10.62 -13.10
N ALA A 119 28.43 9.40 -12.97
CA ALA A 119 29.64 9.12 -12.22
C ALA A 119 30.84 9.64 -13.04
N GLY A 120 31.10 10.94 -12.92
CA GLY A 120 32.39 11.51 -13.33
C GLY A 120 32.47 12.15 -14.71
N ASN A 121 31.42 12.78 -15.23
CA ASN A 121 31.56 13.84 -16.22
C ASN A 121 30.53 14.93 -15.96
N SER A 122 31.00 16.14 -15.64
CA SER A 122 30.16 17.34 -15.55
C SER A 122 29.55 17.63 -16.92
N LEU A 123 28.32 17.18 -17.16
CA LEU A 123 27.58 17.59 -18.35
C LEU A 123 27.01 18.98 -18.14
N GLN A 124 27.61 19.92 -18.87
CA GLN A 124 27.10 21.23 -19.22
C GLN A 124 25.58 21.20 -19.48
N ALA A 125 24.88 22.24 -19.05
CA ALA A 125 23.44 22.43 -19.26
C ALA A 125 22.99 22.13 -20.72
N PRO A 126 21.78 21.58 -20.93
CA PRO A 126 21.27 21.23 -22.26
C PRO A 126 20.91 22.50 -23.02
N GLY A 127 21.92 23.09 -23.66
CA GLY A 127 21.78 24.33 -24.42
C GLY A 127 23.03 24.72 -25.20
N GLN A 128 24.19 24.14 -24.88
CA GLN A 128 25.43 24.35 -25.62
C GLN A 128 26.17 23.03 -25.81
N VAL A 129 25.61 22.13 -26.63
CA VAL A 129 26.42 21.05 -27.21
C VAL A 129 27.08 21.61 -28.45
N ASN A 130 28.33 22.07 -28.32
CA ASN A 130 29.10 22.51 -29.47
C ASN A 130 29.57 21.26 -30.23
N VAL A 131 28.80 20.86 -31.23
CA VAL A 131 29.01 19.64 -32.04
C VAL A 131 30.43 19.59 -32.60
N THR A 132 31.04 20.75 -32.84
CA THR A 132 32.43 20.91 -33.30
C THR A 132 33.47 20.44 -32.28
N GLU A 133 33.27 20.73 -30.99
CA GLU A 133 34.18 20.29 -29.91
C GLU A 133 34.01 18.80 -29.62
N LEU A 134 32.77 18.30 -29.67
CA LEU A 134 32.46 16.88 -29.51
C LEU A 134 33.04 16.05 -30.66
N ALA A 135 32.97 16.56 -31.90
CA ALA A 135 33.58 15.94 -33.06
C ALA A 135 35.11 15.98 -33.01
N SER A 136 35.69 17.09 -32.56
CA SER A 136 37.16 17.23 -32.42
C SER A 136 37.72 16.26 -31.36
N ALA A 137 37.06 16.17 -30.20
CA ALA A 137 37.44 15.24 -29.13
C ALA A 137 37.25 13.75 -29.51
N ALA A 138 36.37 13.45 -30.46
CA ALA A 138 36.20 12.09 -31.00
C ALA A 138 37.30 11.74 -32.03
N ILE A 139 37.73 12.71 -32.84
CA ILE A 139 38.82 12.55 -33.82
C ILE A 139 40.17 12.41 -33.10
N ASP A 140 40.42 13.21 -32.06
CA ASP A 140 41.64 13.09 -31.25
C ASP A 140 41.76 11.74 -30.54
N ARG A 141 40.61 11.09 -30.24
CA ARG A 141 40.55 9.75 -29.62
C ARG A 141 40.70 8.61 -30.62
N ALA A 142 40.47 8.86 -31.91
CA ALA A 142 40.65 7.88 -32.98
C ALA A 142 42.12 7.78 -33.46
N GLY A 143 42.97 8.75 -33.11
CA GLY A 143 44.38 8.81 -33.45
C GLY A 143 45.29 8.09 -32.46
N GLY A 144 45.28 6.75 -32.47
CA GLY A 144 46.40 5.95 -31.98
C GLY A 144 46.51 5.76 -30.46
N ALA A 145 45.80 4.75 -29.95
CA ALA A 145 46.31 3.92 -28.86
C ALA A 145 45.49 2.63 -28.78
N THR A 146 46.12 1.50 -29.09
CA THR A 146 45.75 0.20 -28.52
C THR A 146 45.95 0.29 -27.00
N SER A 147 44.94 0.78 -26.30
CA SER A 147 44.83 0.62 -24.86
C SER A 147 43.79 -0.46 -24.61
N SER A 148 44.28 -1.68 -24.38
CA SER A 148 43.58 -2.66 -23.56
C SER A 148 43.47 -2.08 -22.15
N THR A 149 42.53 -1.16 -21.95
CA THR A 149 42.00 -0.95 -20.61
C THR A 149 40.94 -2.04 -20.45
N THR A 150 41.23 -2.97 -19.55
CA THR A 150 40.19 -3.70 -18.85
C THR A 150 39.22 -2.63 -18.37
N GLN A 151 38.12 -2.43 -19.11
CA GLN A 151 37.00 -1.67 -18.62
C GLN A 151 36.58 -2.40 -17.36
N VAL A 152 36.96 -1.85 -16.22
CA VAL A 152 36.22 -2.06 -14.99
C VAL A 152 34.88 -1.43 -15.28
N ARG A 153 34.00 -2.22 -15.93
CA ARG A 153 32.57 -1.97 -15.95
C ARG A 153 32.23 -1.72 -14.49
N PRO A 154 31.74 -0.52 -14.12
CA PRO A 154 31.22 -0.32 -12.77
C PRO A 154 30.25 -1.48 -12.56
N ALA A 155 30.49 -2.26 -11.50
CA ALA A 155 29.68 -3.44 -11.21
C ALA A 155 28.22 -3.02 -11.36
N ALA A 156 27.52 -3.66 -12.31
CA ALA A 156 26.09 -3.44 -12.45
C ALA A 156 25.50 -3.69 -11.05
N PRO A 157 24.78 -2.72 -10.46
CA PRO A 157 24.31 -2.88 -9.10
C PRO A 157 23.37 -4.09 -9.08
N ALA A 158 23.83 -5.13 -8.40
CA ALA A 158 23.08 -6.33 -8.12
C ALA A 158 22.06 -5.98 -7.03
N GLY A 159 20.80 -5.89 -7.43
CA GLY A 159 19.67 -5.67 -6.55
C GLY A 159 18.40 -5.70 -7.37
N ALA A 160 17.35 -6.31 -6.83
CA ALA A 160 16.03 -6.20 -7.43
C ALA A 160 15.64 -4.72 -7.52
N GLU A 161 15.19 -4.29 -8.71
CA GLU A 161 14.85 -2.90 -8.96
C GLU A 161 13.71 -2.47 -8.04
N PRO A 162 13.87 -1.45 -7.20
CA PRO A 162 12.80 -1.00 -6.33
C PRO A 162 11.71 -0.31 -7.16
N LEU A 163 10.45 -0.55 -6.79
CA LEU A 163 9.35 0.27 -7.25
C LEU A 163 9.41 1.62 -6.54
N ARG A 164 8.97 2.67 -7.23
CA ARG A 164 8.85 4.01 -6.66
C ARG A 164 7.40 4.30 -6.37
N HIS A 165 7.13 4.77 -5.16
CA HIS A 165 5.81 5.18 -4.73
C HIS A 165 5.87 6.61 -4.19
N GLN A 166 4.99 7.48 -4.69
CA GLN A 166 4.81 8.81 -4.15
C GLN A 166 3.69 8.78 -3.13
N VAL A 167 4.01 9.14 -1.90
CA VAL A 167 3.05 9.18 -0.78
C VAL A 167 1.97 10.20 -1.11
N GLN A 168 0.73 9.73 -1.16
CA GLN A 168 -0.47 10.54 -1.34
C GLN A 168 -1.01 11.01 0.01
N ARG A 169 -1.93 11.98 -0.05
CA ARG A 169 -2.63 12.49 1.13
C ARG A 169 -3.32 11.34 1.88
N GLY A 170 -3.04 11.23 3.17
CA GLY A 170 -3.62 10.22 4.04
C GLY A 170 -2.93 8.85 4.02
N GLU A 171 -1.92 8.63 3.17
CA GLU A 171 -1.15 7.39 3.19
C GLU A 171 -0.16 7.34 4.36
N THR A 172 0.04 6.14 4.89
CA THR A 172 1.03 5.86 5.94
C THR A 172 1.93 4.72 5.50
N ILE A 173 3.07 4.53 6.17
CA ILE A 173 3.93 3.37 5.86
C ILE A 173 3.18 2.03 5.97
N TYR A 174 2.15 1.95 6.83
CA TYR A 174 1.36 0.76 7.06
C TYR A 174 0.40 0.47 5.89
N THR A 175 -0.22 1.50 5.32
CA THR A 175 -1.09 1.33 4.15
C THR A 175 -0.25 1.00 2.92
N ILE A 176 0.91 1.66 2.75
CA ILE A 176 1.86 1.40 1.65
C ILE A 176 2.46 -0.01 1.76
N SER A 177 2.81 -0.45 2.97
CA SER A 177 3.26 -1.81 3.26
C SER A 177 2.25 -2.86 2.76
N ARG A 178 0.96 -2.67 3.06
CA ARG A 178 -0.11 -3.57 2.61
C ARG A 178 -0.33 -3.49 1.10
N LEU A 179 -0.28 -2.29 0.53
CA LEU A 179 -0.47 -2.05 -0.90
C LEU A 179 0.55 -2.85 -1.75
N TYR A 180 1.81 -2.88 -1.31
CA TYR A 180 2.88 -3.55 -2.03
C TYR A 180 3.24 -4.93 -1.47
N ASN A 181 2.54 -5.39 -0.43
CA ASN A 181 2.84 -6.63 0.29
C ASN A 181 4.31 -6.71 0.76
N VAL A 182 4.84 -5.60 1.28
CA VAL A 182 6.21 -5.49 1.82
C VAL A 182 6.10 -5.10 3.30
N PRO A 183 6.81 -5.75 4.24
CA PRO A 183 6.76 -5.41 5.65
C PRO A 183 7.25 -3.98 5.88
N VAL A 184 6.59 -3.31 6.82
CA VAL A 184 6.89 -1.93 7.23
C VAL A 184 8.37 -1.73 7.50
N ARG A 185 9.02 -2.69 8.18
CA ARG A 185 10.45 -2.65 8.48
C ARG A 185 11.31 -2.63 7.22
N GLY A 186 10.99 -3.46 6.23
CA GLY A 186 11.73 -3.50 4.97
C GLY A 186 11.68 -2.16 4.24
N ILE A 187 10.50 -1.52 4.16
CA ILE A 187 10.36 -0.20 3.56
C ILE A 187 11.09 0.86 4.38
N ALA A 188 11.00 0.80 5.71
CA ALA A 188 11.67 1.74 6.61
C ALA A 188 13.19 1.70 6.46
N ASP A 189 13.78 0.51 6.49
CA ASP A 189 15.22 0.29 6.35
C ASP A 189 15.71 0.73 4.96
N TRP A 190 14.92 0.48 3.91
CA TRP A 190 15.22 0.91 2.54
C TRP A 190 15.16 2.42 2.32
N ASN A 191 14.35 3.14 3.08
CA ASN A 191 14.18 4.59 2.93
C ASN A 191 14.85 5.42 4.01
N GLY A 192 15.41 4.79 5.04
CA GLY A 192 15.97 5.48 6.21
C GLY A 192 14.90 6.20 7.03
N LEU A 193 13.71 5.61 7.17
CA LEU A 193 12.67 6.17 8.02
C LEU A 193 13.07 6.09 9.49
N GLY A 194 12.67 7.10 10.26
CA GLY A 194 12.91 7.14 11.71
C GLY A 194 12.07 6.11 12.47
N ALA A 195 12.30 6.01 13.78
CA ALA A 195 11.53 5.13 14.66
C ALA A 195 10.03 5.52 14.75
N ASP A 196 9.70 6.76 14.40
CA ASP A 196 8.33 7.27 14.26
C ASP A 196 7.64 6.77 12.99
N LEU A 197 8.41 6.23 12.03
CA LEU A 197 7.95 5.76 10.72
C LEU A 197 7.12 6.80 9.95
N ALA A 198 7.36 8.08 10.25
CA ALA A 198 6.61 9.18 9.67
C ALA A 198 6.99 9.36 8.20
N VAL A 199 5.95 9.41 7.36
CA VAL A 199 6.00 9.71 5.93
C VAL A 199 5.31 11.05 5.67
N ARG A 200 5.74 11.76 4.63
CA ARG A 200 5.19 13.07 4.26
C ARG A 200 4.43 12.98 2.94
N GLU A 201 3.40 13.78 2.78
CA GLU A 201 2.70 13.91 1.50
C GLU A 201 3.69 14.37 0.41
N GLY A 202 3.65 13.71 -0.74
CA GLY A 202 4.56 13.93 -1.85
C GLY A 202 5.94 13.26 -1.72
N GLN A 203 6.24 12.61 -0.59
CA GLN A 203 7.50 11.91 -0.37
C GLN A 203 7.67 10.74 -1.35
N GLN A 204 8.86 10.60 -1.94
CA GLN A 204 9.20 9.48 -2.81
C GLN A 204 9.80 8.35 -1.98
N LEU A 205 9.15 7.19 -1.95
CA LEU A 205 9.62 5.99 -1.28
C LEU A 205 10.06 4.93 -2.28
N LEU A 206 11.15 4.26 -1.94
CA LEU A 206 11.62 3.04 -2.59
C LEU A 206 10.97 1.83 -1.94
N ILE A 207 10.28 1.04 -2.75
CA ILE A 207 9.63 -0.19 -2.34
C ILE A 207 10.47 -1.36 -2.84
N PRO A 208 11.14 -2.12 -1.96
CA PRO A 208 11.95 -3.25 -2.38
C PRO A 208 11.12 -4.26 -3.14
N GLN A 209 11.66 -4.76 -4.25
CA GLN A 209 11.10 -5.88 -4.99
C GLN A 209 11.90 -7.14 -4.65
N GLY A 210 11.26 -8.31 -4.67
CA GLY A 210 11.98 -9.58 -4.53
C GLY A 210 12.29 -10.05 -3.10
N GLY A 211 11.38 -9.84 -2.14
CA GLY A 211 11.38 -10.55 -0.86
C GLY A 211 10.01 -11.21 -0.62
N ALA A 212 10.04 -12.52 -0.39
CA ALA A 212 8.93 -13.43 -0.09
C ALA A 212 7.72 -13.41 -1.04
N ALA A 213 7.67 -14.42 -1.93
CA ALA A 213 6.42 -15.15 -2.10
C ALA A 213 5.85 -15.41 -0.70
N ALA A 214 4.53 -15.23 -0.52
CA ALA A 214 3.83 -15.64 0.70
C ALA A 214 4.43 -16.96 1.20
N PRO A 215 4.70 -17.14 2.50
CA PRO A 215 5.28 -18.38 3.00
C PRO A 215 4.57 -19.53 2.33
N ALA A 216 5.29 -20.29 1.50
CA ALA A 216 4.81 -21.59 1.12
C ALA A 216 4.56 -22.28 2.46
N GLU A 217 3.32 -22.67 2.71
CA GLU A 217 2.98 -23.52 3.84
C GLU A 217 4.09 -24.57 3.96
N PRO A 218 4.68 -24.80 5.16
CA PRO A 218 5.67 -25.85 5.29
C PRO A 218 5.06 -27.12 4.72
N ALA A 219 5.59 -27.58 3.60
CA ALA A 219 5.30 -28.88 3.04
C ALA A 219 5.70 -29.86 4.13
N THR A 220 4.70 -30.31 4.87
CA THR A 220 4.85 -31.37 5.86
C THR A 220 5.29 -32.59 5.06
N ASP A 221 6.51 -33.04 5.32
CA ASP A 221 7.00 -34.31 4.82
C ASP A 221 5.93 -35.38 5.08
N ALA A 222 5.48 -35.98 3.98
CA ALA A 222 4.48 -37.01 3.97
C ALA A 222 4.91 -38.18 4.86
N VAL A 223 4.20 -38.41 5.96
CA VAL A 223 4.18 -39.71 6.62
C VAL A 223 2.76 -40.06 7.08
N ALA A 224 2.26 -41.16 6.50
CA ALA A 224 1.13 -41.98 6.91
C ALA A 224 -0.30 -41.39 6.87
N VAL A 225 -1.01 -41.78 5.80
CA VAL A 225 -2.47 -41.76 5.67
C VAL A 225 -3.13 -42.47 6.86
N THR A 226 -3.96 -41.74 7.61
CA THR A 226 -5.09 -42.34 8.33
C THR A 226 -6.35 -41.81 7.66
N THR A 227 -7.10 -42.69 7.02
CA THR A 227 -8.33 -42.37 6.30
C THR A 227 -9.42 -41.90 7.26
N ILE A 228 -10.01 -40.74 6.97
CA ILE A 228 -11.27 -40.26 7.56
C ILE A 228 -12.45 -41.01 6.91
N PRO A 229 -13.48 -41.44 7.68
CA PRO A 229 -14.68 -42.04 7.11
C PRO A 229 -15.46 -41.01 6.27
N GLY A 230 -15.73 -41.32 5.00
CA GLY A 230 -16.59 -40.49 4.13
C GLY A 230 -16.26 -40.49 2.63
N GLU A 231 -15.17 -41.12 2.19
CA GLU A 231 -14.87 -41.24 0.75
C GLU A 231 -15.69 -42.35 0.10
N GLY A 232 -16.86 -41.98 -0.43
CA GLY A 232 -17.71 -42.94 -1.13
C GLY A 232 -19.11 -42.44 -1.46
N SER A 233 -19.23 -41.33 -2.19
CA SER A 233 -20.43 -41.12 -3.01
C SER A 233 -20.08 -40.24 -4.22
N PRO A 234 -20.20 -40.73 -5.46
CA PRO A 234 -20.02 -39.87 -6.63
C PRO A 234 -21.19 -38.90 -6.73
N THR A 235 -20.92 -37.60 -6.58
CA THR A 235 -21.91 -36.55 -6.85
C THR A 235 -22.23 -36.54 -8.35
N PRO A 236 -23.51 -36.54 -8.77
CA PRO A 236 -23.88 -36.52 -10.18
C PRO A 236 -23.54 -35.17 -10.83
N LEU A 237 -23.13 -35.22 -12.11
CA LEU A 237 -22.85 -34.03 -12.92
C LEU A 237 -24.15 -33.25 -13.20
N PRO A 238 -24.14 -31.90 -13.10
CA PRO A 238 -25.31 -31.07 -13.41
C PRO A 238 -25.64 -31.08 -14.93
N PRO A 239 -26.92 -30.96 -15.33
CA PRO A 239 -27.40 -31.26 -16.68
C PRO A 239 -27.11 -30.20 -17.77
N SER A 240 -26.34 -29.15 -17.50
CA SER A 240 -26.29 -27.98 -18.38
C SER A 240 -25.16 -27.98 -19.41
N SER A 241 -24.68 -29.13 -19.88
CA SER A 241 -23.68 -29.21 -20.96
C SER A 241 -24.14 -30.09 -22.11
N SER A 242 -25.26 -29.70 -22.74
CA SER A 242 -25.70 -30.31 -24.00
C SER A 242 -26.64 -29.44 -24.84
N ALA A 243 -26.30 -28.16 -25.08
CA ALA A 243 -26.81 -27.43 -26.25
C ALA A 243 -25.95 -26.18 -26.54
N PRO A 244 -25.53 -25.92 -27.80
CA PRO A 244 -24.88 -24.67 -28.18
C PRO A 244 -25.90 -23.52 -28.28
N LEU A 245 -25.46 -22.29 -28.01
CA LEU A 245 -26.24 -21.06 -28.13
C LEU A 245 -26.67 -20.82 -29.61
N PRO A 246 -27.91 -20.36 -29.87
CA PRO A 246 -28.32 -19.92 -31.21
C PRO A 246 -27.67 -18.57 -31.60
N ASP A 247 -27.33 -18.43 -32.88
CA ASP A 247 -26.84 -17.19 -33.48
C ASP A 247 -27.99 -16.16 -33.61
N GLU A 248 -27.77 -14.93 -33.11
CA GLU A 248 -28.70 -13.81 -33.27
C GLU A 248 -28.33 -12.96 -34.49
N ASP A 249 -29.30 -12.80 -35.38
CA ASP A 249 -29.29 -12.02 -36.62
C ASP A 249 -29.72 -10.57 -36.31
N PRO A 250 -28.90 -9.53 -36.54
CA PRO A 250 -29.32 -8.15 -36.23
C PRO A 250 -30.17 -7.57 -37.37
N MET A 251 -31.41 -7.18 -37.08
CA MET A 251 -32.19 -6.29 -37.95
C MET A 251 -31.98 -4.81 -37.58
N PRO A 252 -31.86 -3.92 -38.58
CA PRO A 252 -31.51 -2.51 -38.38
C PRO A 252 -32.77 -1.66 -38.20
N VAL A 253 -32.69 -0.60 -37.39
CA VAL A 253 -33.62 0.54 -37.52
C VAL A 253 -32.84 1.83 -37.69
N THR A 254 -33.10 2.41 -38.86
CA THR A 254 -32.56 3.60 -39.47
C THR A 254 -33.13 4.86 -38.84
N SER A 255 -32.22 5.74 -38.44
CA SER A 255 -32.08 7.17 -38.79
C SER A 255 -33.31 8.02 -39.17
N ASN A 256 -33.30 9.21 -38.55
CA ASN A 256 -33.74 10.55 -39.00
C ASN A 256 -35.09 11.07 -38.47
N ASP A 257 -35.06 12.11 -37.62
CA ASP A 257 -35.08 13.50 -38.15
C ASP A 257 -34.55 14.56 -37.15
N THR A 258 -33.61 15.30 -37.70
CA THR A 258 -32.93 16.59 -37.46
C THR A 258 -33.66 17.72 -36.72
N ALA A 259 -32.92 18.45 -35.86
CA ALA A 259 -32.69 19.91 -35.98
C ALA A 259 -31.60 20.41 -34.98
N GLU A 260 -30.57 21.05 -35.54
CA GLU A 260 -29.41 21.76 -34.93
C GLU A 260 -29.77 22.81 -33.83
N ALA A 261 -28.91 23.23 -32.88
CA ALA A 261 -27.51 23.68 -33.03
C ALA A 261 -26.70 23.73 -31.69
N GLU A 262 -25.38 23.46 -31.80
CA GLU A 262 -24.15 24.05 -31.15
C GLU A 262 -24.14 24.29 -29.61
N ASP A 263 -23.13 23.97 -28.78
CA ASP A 263 -21.66 23.85 -28.88
C ASP A 263 -21.08 23.18 -27.58
N ALA A 264 -19.90 22.55 -27.69
CA ALA A 264 -18.99 21.94 -26.68
C ALA A 264 -19.29 20.54 -26.02
N PRO A 265 -18.34 19.57 -26.06
CA PRO A 265 -18.55 18.19 -25.59
C PRO A 265 -18.24 17.98 -24.09
N ALA A 266 -19.20 17.42 -23.37
CA ALA A 266 -19.03 16.84 -22.02
C ALA A 266 -18.38 15.44 -22.10
N PRO A 267 -17.63 15.00 -21.06
CA PRO A 267 -17.07 13.64 -20.99
C PRO A 267 -18.19 12.58 -21.06
N PRO A 268 -17.90 11.36 -21.57
CA PRO A 268 -18.92 10.34 -21.72
C PRO A 268 -19.57 10.03 -20.36
N PRO A 269 -20.92 9.90 -20.30
CA PRO A 269 -21.61 9.50 -19.08
C PRO A 269 -21.07 8.15 -18.60
N ALA A 270 -20.92 8.01 -17.29
CA ALA A 270 -20.53 6.76 -16.65
C ALA A 270 -21.48 5.63 -17.11
N PRO A 271 -20.97 4.41 -17.35
CA PRO A 271 -21.82 3.29 -17.74
C PRO A 271 -22.92 3.05 -16.71
N ASP A 272 -24.19 3.12 -17.14
CA ASP A 272 -25.34 2.71 -16.33
C ASP A 272 -25.40 1.18 -16.31
N LEU A 273 -24.93 0.59 -15.21
CA LEU A 273 -24.96 -0.86 -14.98
C LEU A 273 -26.28 -1.32 -14.33
N GLY A 274 -27.27 -0.43 -14.17
CA GLY A 274 -28.58 -0.75 -13.60
C GLY A 274 -29.40 -1.73 -14.45
N GLU A 275 -29.13 -1.81 -15.75
CA GLU A 275 -29.87 -2.67 -16.69
C GLU A 275 -29.42 -4.15 -16.69
N GLN A 276 -28.30 -4.48 -16.03
CA GLN A 276 -27.85 -5.88 -15.89
C GLN A 276 -28.45 -6.59 -14.68
N ARG A 277 -29.37 -5.95 -13.95
CA ARG A 277 -30.09 -6.60 -12.86
C ARG A 277 -31.17 -7.52 -13.45
N THR A 278 -30.89 -8.82 -13.44
CA THR A 278 -31.93 -9.85 -13.63
C THR A 278 -33.09 -9.58 -12.67
N THR A 279 -34.27 -9.47 -13.25
CA THR A 279 -35.54 -9.22 -12.58
C THR A 279 -35.93 -10.38 -11.67
N ALA A 280 -35.61 -10.27 -10.37
CA ALA A 280 -36.44 -10.77 -9.28
C ALA A 280 -35.92 -10.19 -7.95
N PRO A 281 -36.70 -9.37 -7.22
CA PRO A 281 -36.38 -9.10 -5.83
C PRO A 281 -36.44 -10.44 -5.10
N SER A 282 -35.31 -10.91 -4.61
CA SER A 282 -35.32 -12.02 -3.67
C SER A 282 -36.13 -11.56 -2.47
N SER A 283 -37.32 -12.14 -2.26
CA SER A 283 -38.25 -11.72 -1.21
C SER A 283 -37.71 -11.94 0.21
N ASP A 284 -36.53 -12.55 0.31
CA ASP A 284 -35.77 -12.87 1.51
C ASP A 284 -34.43 -12.10 1.62
N ALA A 285 -34.21 -11.05 0.80
CA ALA A 285 -33.00 -10.21 0.95
C ALA A 285 -32.98 -9.58 2.36
N PRO A 286 -31.91 -9.78 3.15
CA PRO A 286 -31.87 -9.30 4.54
C PRO A 286 -31.78 -7.76 4.63
N LEU A 287 -31.31 -7.10 3.57
CA LEU A 287 -31.18 -5.65 3.49
C LEU A 287 -32.09 -5.10 2.38
N ILE A 288 -32.64 -3.90 2.60
CA ILE A 288 -33.26 -3.09 1.53
C ILE A 288 -32.20 -2.19 0.89
N MET A 289 -32.47 -1.72 -0.33
CA MET A 289 -31.69 -0.65 -0.93
C MET A 289 -31.71 0.60 -0.01
N PRO A 290 -30.54 1.15 0.35
CA PRO A 290 -30.46 2.29 1.27
C PRO A 290 -30.85 3.63 0.62
N VAL A 291 -30.77 3.73 -0.72
CA VAL A 291 -31.21 4.88 -1.49
C VAL A 291 -31.71 4.41 -2.87
N ASP A 292 -32.66 5.14 -3.44
CA ASP A 292 -33.14 4.89 -4.80
C ASP A 292 -32.10 5.37 -5.81
N GLY A 293 -31.58 4.49 -6.65
CA GLY A 293 -30.47 4.83 -7.54
C GLY A 293 -29.83 3.66 -8.27
N SER A 294 -28.94 3.97 -9.22
CA SER A 294 -28.16 2.99 -9.97
C SER A 294 -26.77 2.80 -9.34
N ILE A 295 -26.27 1.57 -9.32
CA ILE A 295 -24.90 1.31 -8.88
C ILE A 295 -23.93 1.76 -9.98
N ILE A 296 -23.09 2.74 -9.68
CA ILE A 296 -22.07 3.30 -10.59
C ILE A 296 -20.66 2.79 -10.29
N ARG A 297 -20.49 2.10 -9.16
CA ARG A 297 -19.24 1.43 -8.80
C ARG A 297 -19.52 0.18 -7.98
N GLU A 298 -18.94 -0.93 -8.40
CA GLU A 298 -19.11 -2.23 -7.74
C GLU A 298 -18.11 -2.45 -6.62
N PHE A 299 -18.43 -3.42 -5.76
CA PHE A 299 -17.51 -3.90 -4.74
C PHE A 299 -16.28 -4.55 -5.38
N ALA A 300 -15.11 -4.18 -4.88
CA ALA A 300 -13.85 -4.75 -5.32
C ALA A 300 -12.91 -4.84 -4.11
N ARG A 301 -12.84 -6.01 -3.47
CA ARG A 301 -12.01 -6.20 -2.27
C ARG A 301 -10.60 -5.61 -2.43
N GLY A 302 -10.23 -4.70 -1.53
CA GLY A 302 -8.94 -4.00 -1.54
C GLY A 302 -8.83 -2.80 -2.49
N ARG A 303 -9.88 -2.47 -3.24
CA ARG A 303 -9.99 -1.27 -4.08
C ARG A 303 -11.23 -0.44 -3.75
N ASN A 304 -12.38 -1.10 -3.62
CA ASN A 304 -13.66 -0.52 -3.24
C ASN A 304 -14.31 -1.44 -2.19
N GLU A 305 -14.42 -0.97 -0.94
CA GLU A 305 -14.92 -1.78 0.18
C GLU A 305 -16.46 -1.86 0.24
N GLY A 306 -17.14 -1.17 -0.66
CA GLY A 306 -18.59 -1.16 -0.80
C GLY A 306 -19.03 -0.95 -2.25
N ILE A 307 -20.25 -0.45 -2.42
CA ILE A 307 -20.81 -0.04 -3.71
C ILE A 307 -21.12 1.45 -3.69
N ASP A 308 -21.04 2.10 -4.85
CA ASP A 308 -21.50 3.48 -5.01
C ASP A 308 -22.82 3.52 -5.74
N ILE A 309 -23.82 4.09 -5.08
CA ILE A 309 -25.19 4.20 -5.59
C ILE A 309 -25.42 5.66 -5.97
N LEU A 310 -25.49 5.93 -7.28
CA LEU A 310 -25.85 7.23 -7.83
C LEU A 310 -27.30 7.55 -7.51
N SER A 311 -27.55 8.72 -6.93
CA SER A 311 -28.88 9.17 -6.55
C SER A 311 -29.02 10.68 -6.77
N SER A 312 -30.25 11.18 -6.72
CA SER A 312 -30.50 12.63 -6.76
C SER A 312 -29.93 13.34 -5.51
N PRO A 313 -29.37 14.56 -5.65
CA PRO A 313 -29.01 15.42 -4.53
C PRO A 313 -30.16 15.59 -3.53
N GLY A 314 -29.87 15.50 -2.23
CA GLY A 314 -30.86 15.65 -1.16
C GLY A 314 -31.80 14.45 -0.95
N ALA A 315 -31.65 13.38 -1.75
CA ALA A 315 -32.42 12.15 -1.58
C ALA A 315 -32.25 11.56 -0.17
N PRO A 316 -33.31 11.01 0.44
CA PRO A 316 -33.23 10.43 1.77
C PRO A 316 -32.45 9.10 1.72
N VAL A 317 -31.45 8.97 2.59
CA VAL A 317 -30.74 7.72 2.83
C VAL A 317 -31.40 6.99 4.00
N ARG A 318 -31.77 5.73 3.76
CA ARG A 318 -32.54 4.89 4.69
C ARG A 318 -31.68 3.77 5.24
N ALA A 319 -32.00 3.34 6.46
CA ALA A 319 -31.38 2.17 7.07
C ALA A 319 -31.76 0.90 6.30
N ALA A 320 -30.75 0.20 5.80
CA ALA A 320 -30.90 -1.04 5.03
C ALA A 320 -31.55 -2.18 5.85
N ALA A 321 -31.38 -2.17 7.17
CA ALA A 321 -32.07 -3.06 8.10
C ALA A 321 -32.27 -2.39 9.47
N ALA A 322 -33.07 -3.02 10.34
CA ALA A 322 -33.21 -2.57 11.72
C ALA A 322 -31.90 -2.80 12.51
N GLY A 323 -31.54 -1.89 13.40
CA GLY A 323 -30.27 -1.97 14.12
C GLY A 323 -30.06 -0.83 15.12
N THR A 324 -28.82 -0.67 15.57
CA THR A 324 -28.39 0.42 16.45
C THR A 324 -27.24 1.17 15.80
N VAL A 325 -27.31 2.50 15.80
CA VAL A 325 -26.22 3.36 15.30
C VAL A 325 -25.00 3.19 16.21
N ALA A 326 -23.99 2.49 15.72
CA ALA A 326 -22.79 2.17 16.49
C ALA A 326 -21.80 3.34 16.51
N ALA A 327 -21.71 4.09 15.40
CA ALA A 327 -20.83 5.23 15.28
C ALA A 327 -21.38 6.25 14.29
N ILE A 328 -21.06 7.52 14.58
CA ILE A 328 -21.19 8.63 13.63
C ILE A 328 -19.85 9.33 13.64
N THR A 329 -19.21 9.41 12.48
CA THR A 329 -17.94 10.11 12.27
C THR A 329 -18.06 11.06 11.10
N GLN A 330 -17.04 11.89 10.87
CA GLN A 330 -16.90 12.71 9.68
C GLN A 330 -15.54 12.45 9.04
N ASP A 331 -15.48 12.51 7.72
CA ASP A 331 -14.21 12.54 7.00
C ASP A 331 -13.57 13.94 7.05
N THR A 332 -12.44 14.10 6.36
CA THR A 332 -11.71 15.39 6.31
C THR A 332 -12.43 16.48 5.51
N ASP A 333 -13.38 16.09 4.66
CA ASP A 333 -14.17 16.98 3.82
C ASP A 333 -15.51 17.35 4.49
N GLY A 334 -15.75 16.82 5.70
CA GLY A 334 -16.93 17.07 6.51
C GLY A 334 -18.13 16.18 6.15
N ALA A 335 -17.96 15.22 5.24
CA ALA A 335 -19.00 14.27 4.90
C ALA A 335 -19.19 13.29 6.06
N SER A 336 -20.45 13.09 6.44
CA SER A 336 -20.79 12.25 7.58
C SER A 336 -20.74 10.78 7.20
N ILE A 337 -20.30 9.96 8.14
CA ILE A 337 -20.25 8.51 8.05
C ILE A 337 -21.09 7.95 9.20
N VAL A 338 -22.06 7.12 8.87
CA VAL A 338 -22.93 6.46 9.85
C VAL A 338 -22.68 4.96 9.78
N VAL A 339 -22.44 4.33 10.93
CA VAL A 339 -22.31 2.87 11.04
C VAL A 339 -23.51 2.34 11.82
N VAL A 340 -24.26 1.42 11.23
CA VAL A 340 -25.39 0.74 11.89
C VAL A 340 -25.01 -0.71 12.15
N ARG A 341 -25.14 -1.13 13.40
CA ARG A 341 -24.97 -2.53 13.82
C ARG A 341 -26.32 -3.25 13.79
N HIS A 342 -26.34 -4.36 13.08
CA HIS A 342 -27.50 -5.23 12.93
C HIS A 342 -27.33 -6.53 13.75
N PRO A 343 -28.35 -7.39 13.80
CA PRO A 343 -28.19 -8.77 14.26
C PRO A 343 -27.12 -9.55 13.48
N ASP A 344 -26.74 -10.73 13.98
CA ASP A 344 -25.80 -11.66 13.31
C ASP A 344 -24.41 -11.09 12.99
N ASN A 345 -23.99 -10.07 13.77
CA ASN A 345 -22.68 -9.43 13.64
C ASN A 345 -22.46 -8.70 12.30
N LEU A 346 -23.55 -8.36 11.61
CA LEU A 346 -23.55 -7.57 10.39
C LEU A 346 -23.51 -6.07 10.72
N LEU A 347 -22.65 -5.33 10.03
CA LEU A 347 -22.57 -3.87 10.08
C LEU A 347 -22.86 -3.31 8.68
N THR A 348 -23.64 -2.23 8.61
CA THR A 348 -23.74 -1.42 7.39
C THR A 348 -23.10 -0.06 7.62
N VAL A 349 -22.35 0.42 6.63
CA VAL A 349 -21.69 1.73 6.68
C VAL A 349 -22.24 2.59 5.55
N TYR A 350 -22.66 3.79 5.91
CA TYR A 350 -23.20 4.80 5.00
C TYR A 350 -22.22 5.96 5.01
N VAL A 351 -21.54 6.17 3.88
CA VAL A 351 -20.50 7.19 3.71
C VAL A 351 -21.00 8.26 2.72
N ASN A 352 -20.45 9.46 2.80
CA ASN A 352 -20.84 10.62 1.99
C ASN A 352 -22.26 11.11 2.32
N LEU A 353 -22.54 11.38 3.60
CA LEU A 353 -23.85 11.84 4.07
C LEU A 353 -23.85 13.31 4.51
N THR A 354 -25.00 13.96 4.36
CA THR A 354 -25.33 15.27 4.98
C THR A 354 -26.65 15.19 5.76
N ASP A 355 -26.96 16.22 6.54
CA ASP A 355 -28.25 16.39 7.24
C ASP A 355 -28.68 15.15 8.03
N LEU A 356 -27.84 14.71 8.98
CA LEU A 356 -28.11 13.54 9.81
C LEU A 356 -29.40 13.71 10.64
N GLU A 357 -30.31 12.75 10.54
CA GLU A 357 -31.56 12.67 11.29
C GLU A 357 -31.46 11.69 12.48
N VAL A 358 -30.27 11.13 12.72
CA VAL A 358 -29.99 10.14 13.78
C VAL A 358 -28.78 10.50 14.64
N GLN A 359 -28.69 9.86 15.82
CA GLN A 359 -27.62 10.06 16.80
C GLN A 359 -26.95 8.73 17.17
N LYS A 360 -25.74 8.81 17.72
CA LYS A 360 -25.02 7.63 18.22
C LYS A 360 -25.85 6.90 19.29
N ASP A 361 -25.78 5.58 19.28
CA ASP A 361 -26.50 4.65 20.17
C ASP A 361 -28.04 4.64 19.97
N GLN A 362 -28.56 5.38 18.98
CA GLN A 362 -29.98 5.36 18.62
C GLN A 362 -30.35 4.04 17.92
N SER A 363 -31.50 3.46 18.30
CA SER A 363 -32.09 2.34 17.56
C SER A 363 -32.83 2.84 16.32
N VAL A 364 -32.63 2.17 15.19
CA VAL A 364 -33.23 2.50 13.90
C VAL A 364 -34.00 1.31 13.34
N SER A 365 -35.13 1.57 12.70
CA SER A 365 -35.91 0.55 11.98
C SER A 365 -35.44 0.44 10.52
N GLN A 366 -35.62 -0.72 9.90
CA GLN A 366 -35.41 -0.86 8.44
C GLN A 366 -36.27 0.18 7.69
N GLY A 367 -35.68 0.87 6.72
CA GLY A 367 -36.35 1.93 5.94
C GLY A 367 -36.43 3.30 6.63
N GLN A 368 -36.01 3.41 7.90
CA GLN A 368 -35.96 4.69 8.60
C GLN A 368 -34.91 5.61 7.97
N THR A 369 -35.26 6.87 7.75
CA THR A 369 -34.31 7.89 7.26
C THR A 369 -33.19 8.10 8.28
N LEU A 370 -31.95 8.02 7.80
CA LEU A 370 -30.73 8.27 8.57
C LEU A 370 -30.18 9.65 8.27
N ALA A 371 -30.19 10.04 7.00
CA ALA A 371 -29.48 11.20 6.48
C ALA A 371 -29.95 11.54 5.06
N ARG A 372 -29.24 12.45 4.39
CA ARG A 372 -29.48 12.83 2.99
C ARG A 372 -28.20 12.73 2.17
N ILE A 373 -28.37 12.55 0.86
CA ILE A 373 -27.28 12.65 -0.11
C ILE A 373 -26.85 14.12 -0.23
N PRO A 374 -25.55 14.44 -0.14
CA PRO A 374 -25.05 15.79 -0.29
C PRO A 374 -25.33 16.34 -1.69
N ASN A 375 -25.33 17.66 -1.80
CA ASN A 375 -25.35 18.31 -3.10
C ASN A 375 -24.01 18.10 -3.80
N GLY A 376 -24.02 17.50 -4.99
CA GLY A 376 -22.81 17.21 -5.75
C GLY A 376 -23.14 16.65 -7.14
N ASP A 377 -22.13 16.61 -8.00
CA ASP A 377 -22.21 15.99 -9.33
C ASP A 377 -20.93 15.17 -9.58
N PRO A 378 -20.99 13.82 -9.51
CA PRO A 378 -22.17 13.02 -9.23
C PRO A 378 -22.57 13.06 -7.74
N ALA A 379 -23.87 13.02 -7.46
CA ALA A 379 -24.40 12.80 -6.11
C ALA A 379 -24.58 11.29 -5.88
N TYR A 380 -23.86 10.73 -4.91
CA TYR A 380 -23.87 9.28 -4.66
C TYR A 380 -23.75 8.94 -3.18
N LEU A 381 -24.26 7.78 -2.81
CA LEU A 381 -24.02 7.12 -1.53
C LEU A 381 -22.91 6.09 -1.71
N HIS A 382 -21.91 6.10 -0.83
CA HIS A 382 -21.01 4.96 -0.69
C HIS A 382 -21.55 4.04 0.42
N PHE A 383 -21.91 2.81 0.05
CA PHE A 383 -22.57 1.85 0.94
C PHE A 383 -21.71 0.60 1.10
N GLU A 384 -21.33 0.28 2.34
CA GLU A 384 -20.57 -0.92 2.68
C GLU A 384 -21.37 -1.86 3.56
N THR A 385 -21.08 -3.15 3.42
CA THR A 385 -21.54 -4.20 4.33
C THR A 385 -20.32 -4.87 4.93
N ARG A 386 -20.33 -5.13 6.24
CA ARG A 386 -19.19 -5.73 6.96
C ARG A 386 -19.65 -6.83 7.90
N GLU A 387 -18.88 -7.92 7.94
CA GLU A 387 -18.99 -8.95 8.96
C GLU A 387 -17.84 -8.78 9.96
N GLY A 388 -18.16 -8.22 11.13
CA GLY A 388 -17.13 -7.75 12.06
C GLY A 388 -16.20 -6.70 11.43
N LEU A 389 -14.94 -7.05 11.18
CA LEU A 389 -13.95 -6.15 10.58
C LEU A 389 -13.80 -6.30 9.06
N GLN A 390 -14.36 -7.36 8.47
CA GLN A 390 -14.18 -7.69 7.06
C GLN A 390 -15.28 -7.07 6.21
N SER A 391 -14.89 -6.31 5.18
CA SER A 391 -15.82 -5.80 4.17
C SER A 391 -16.22 -6.94 3.23
N VAL A 392 -17.54 -7.06 2.99
CA VAL A 392 -18.19 -8.08 2.17
C VAL A 392 -19.02 -7.39 1.09
N ASP A 393 -19.25 -8.08 -0.03
CA ASP A 393 -19.99 -7.51 -1.16
C ASP A 393 -21.45 -7.21 -0.76
N PRO A 394 -21.89 -5.93 -0.77
CA PRO A 394 -23.25 -5.56 -0.45
C PRO A 394 -24.30 -6.17 -1.38
N ASN A 395 -23.96 -6.47 -2.64
CA ASN A 395 -24.90 -7.03 -3.60
C ASN A 395 -25.40 -8.43 -3.19
N GLY A 396 -24.68 -9.15 -2.33
CA GLY A 396 -25.14 -10.42 -1.76
C GLY A 396 -26.26 -10.28 -0.71
N TYR A 397 -26.50 -9.07 -0.20
CA TYR A 397 -27.49 -8.80 0.84
C TYR A 397 -28.64 -7.90 0.38
N LEU A 398 -28.44 -7.19 -0.73
CA LEU A 398 -29.40 -6.28 -1.35
C LEU A 398 -30.33 -7.02 -2.34
N PRO A 399 -31.54 -6.49 -2.61
CA PRO A 399 -32.55 -7.18 -3.42
C PRO A 399 -32.24 -7.22 -4.92
#